data_AF-A0A970ZNQ9-F1
#
_entry.id   AF-A0A970ZNQ9-F1
#
_cell.length_a   1.000
_cell.length_b   1.000
_cell.length_c   1.000
_cell.angle_alpha   90.00
_cell.angle_beta   90.00
_cell.angle_gamma   90.00
#
_symmetry.space_group_name_H-M   'P 1'
#
loop_
_entity.id
_entity.type
_entity.pdbx_description
1 polymer ?
#
loop_
_entity_poly.entity_id
_entity_poly.type
_entity_poly.pdbx_seq_one_letter_code
_entity_poly.pdbx_strand_id
1 'polypeptide(L)'
;MNIAIPELSQFALEELGQTPLVENPNAEVSFKVDIEPCRVTRRVVVGILDETRKRGIAVAVYPATGEVCDLSNGGGVIGYLAKAPLTPGVPVPCDLTLYRFGQNFVCSVRIQGEIFLYPAFSMASSTRLTAFVGQEDSPGVEKIGWSHLRLDVTSQPVAA
;
A
#
# COMPACT_ATOMS: atom_id res chain seq x y z
N MET A 1 6.45 20.73 16.89
CA MET A 1 5.58 19.57 17.21
C MET A 1 6.23 18.38 16.50
N ASN A 2 6.83 17.43 17.22
CA ASN A 2 7.43 16.23 16.61
C ASN A 2 6.29 15.33 16.17
N ILE A 3 5.91 15.40 14.89
CA ILE A 3 4.98 14.41 14.33
C ILE A 3 5.85 13.18 14.08
N ALA A 4 5.75 12.19 14.98
CA ALA A 4 6.38 10.90 14.78
C ALA A 4 5.83 10.29 13.47
N ILE A 5 6.74 9.85 12.60
CA ILE A 5 6.37 9.11 11.40
C ILE A 5 5.65 7.84 11.87
N PRO A 6 4.44 7.54 11.36
CA PRO A 6 3.74 6.33 11.76
C PRO A 6 4.54 5.10 11.35
N GLU A 7 4.51 4.07 12.19
CA GLU A 7 5.16 2.79 11.93
C GLU A 7 4.11 1.72 11.63
N LEU A 8 4.43 0.76 10.75
CA LEU A 8 3.52 -0.33 10.40
C LEU A 8 3.05 -1.16 11.61
N SER A 9 3.87 -1.24 12.65
CA SER A 9 3.56 -1.91 13.94
C SER A 9 2.37 -1.29 14.69
N GLN A 10 1.98 -0.06 14.36
CA GLN A 10 0.89 0.67 14.99
C GLN A 10 -0.48 0.32 14.38
N PHE A 11 -0.51 -0.53 13.35
CA PHE A 11 -1.73 -0.86 12.61
C PHE A 11 -2.16 -2.30 12.87
N ALA A 12 -3.45 -2.50 13.08
CA ALA A 12 -4.07 -3.81 13.02
C ALA A 12 -4.25 -4.20 11.54
N LEU A 13 -3.40 -5.11 11.07
CA LEU A 13 -3.36 -5.53 9.67
C LEU A 13 -4.29 -6.71 9.40
N GLU A 14 -4.96 -6.67 8.25
CA GLU A 14 -5.70 -7.78 7.66
C GLU A 14 -5.02 -8.18 6.34
N GLU A 15 -4.53 -9.41 6.28
CA GLU A 15 -3.94 -9.98 5.07
C GLU A 15 -5.05 -10.37 4.08
N LEU A 16 -4.96 -9.86 2.86
CA LEU A 16 -5.97 -10.05 1.81
C LEU A 16 -5.59 -11.12 0.79
N GLY A 17 -4.32 -11.49 0.75
CA GLY A 17 -3.83 -12.55 -0.13
C GLY A 17 -2.32 -12.46 -0.36
N GLN A 18 -1.79 -13.50 -1.00
CA GLN A 18 -0.39 -13.58 -1.39
C GLN A 18 -0.28 -13.83 -2.88
N THR A 19 0.73 -13.23 -3.51
CA THR A 19 1.04 -13.50 -4.90
C THR A 19 1.57 -14.94 -5.07
N PRO A 20 1.48 -15.51 -6.29
CA PRO A 20 2.43 -16.56 -6.66
C PRO A 20 3.86 -16.05 -6.50
N LEU A 21 4.82 -16.99 -6.52
CA LEU A 21 6.23 -16.67 -6.45
C LEU A 21 6.61 -15.80 -7.67
N VAL A 22 7.13 -14.60 -7.43
CA VAL A 22 7.53 -13.67 -8.49
C VAL A 22 8.95 -14.02 -8.92
N GLU A 23 9.08 -14.85 -9.96
CA GLU A 23 10.37 -15.35 -10.46
C GLU A 23 10.83 -14.66 -11.74
N ASN A 24 9.87 -14.25 -12.59
CA ASN A 24 10.17 -13.59 -13.86
C ASN A 24 10.84 -12.23 -13.60
N PRO A 25 12.04 -11.95 -14.15
CA PRO A 25 12.72 -10.66 -14.00
C PRO A 25 12.01 -9.48 -14.67
N ASN A 26 11.05 -9.73 -15.56
CA ASN A 26 10.19 -8.74 -16.19
C ASN A 26 8.73 -9.07 -15.88
N ALA A 27 8.25 -8.56 -14.75
CA ALA A 27 6.91 -8.84 -14.25
C ALA A 27 6.26 -7.57 -13.71
N GLU A 28 4.94 -7.52 -13.75
CA GLU A 28 4.13 -6.53 -13.06
C GLU A 28 3.33 -7.23 -11.98
N VAL A 29 3.39 -6.70 -10.77
CA VAL A 29 2.52 -7.09 -9.67
C VAL A 29 1.54 -5.94 -9.43
N SER A 30 0.25 -6.22 -9.51
CA SER A 30 -0.80 -5.23 -9.29
C SER A 30 -1.70 -5.64 -8.13
N PHE A 31 -1.83 -4.75 -7.16
CA PHE A 31 -2.74 -4.89 -6.02
C PHE A 31 -3.72 -3.71 -6.04
N LYS A 32 -5.00 -4.02 -6.26
CA LYS A 32 -6.08 -3.05 -6.26
C LYS A 32 -7.08 -3.41 -5.19
N VAL A 33 -7.51 -2.43 -4.42
CA VAL A 33 -8.51 -2.58 -3.36
C VAL A 33 -9.14 -1.24 -3.10
N ASP A 34 -10.42 -1.23 -2.77
CA ASP A 34 -11.06 -0.06 -2.20
C ASP A 34 -11.04 -0.20 -0.68
N ILE A 35 -10.52 0.80 0.03
CA ILE A 35 -10.56 0.86 1.49
C ILE A 35 -11.69 1.77 1.95
N GLU A 36 -12.38 1.40 3.02
CA GLU A 36 -13.53 2.14 3.56
C GLU A 36 -13.22 2.56 5.00
N PRO A 37 -12.67 3.78 5.21
CA PRO A 37 -12.38 4.28 6.55
C PRO A 37 -13.68 4.40 7.37
N CYS A 38 -13.72 3.78 8.55
CA CYS A 38 -14.90 3.86 9.44
C CYS A 38 -15.04 5.24 10.13
N ARG A 39 -13.95 5.99 10.25
CA ARG A 39 -13.89 7.33 10.86
C ARG A 39 -12.70 8.12 10.33
N VAL A 40 -12.77 9.45 10.47
CA VAL A 40 -11.71 10.33 9.95
C VAL A 40 -10.48 10.46 10.86
N THR A 41 -10.63 10.13 12.14
CA THR A 41 -9.63 10.38 13.18
C THR A 41 -8.56 9.30 13.30
N ARG A 42 -8.47 8.37 12.34
CA ARG A 42 -7.52 7.27 12.37
C ARG A 42 -6.90 7.03 11.02
N ARG A 43 -5.61 6.71 11.03
CA ARG A 43 -4.95 6.30 9.80
C ARG A 43 -5.46 4.94 9.34
N VAL A 44 -5.63 4.82 8.04
CA VAL A 44 -5.84 3.56 7.33
C VAL A 44 -4.58 3.21 6.56
N VAL A 45 -4.27 1.94 6.40
CA VAL A 45 -3.08 1.47 5.67
C VAL A 45 -3.49 0.54 4.54
N VAL A 46 -2.79 0.66 3.43
CA VAL A 46 -2.82 -0.28 2.31
C VAL A 46 -1.39 -0.61 1.94
N GLY A 47 -1.09 -1.89 1.71
CA GLY A 47 0.26 -2.30 1.42
C GLY A 47 0.38 -3.67 0.77
N ILE A 48 1.54 -3.87 0.17
CA ILE A 48 1.99 -5.11 -0.42
C ILE A 48 3.48 -5.24 -0.14
N LEU A 49 3.84 -6.18 0.74
CA LEU A 49 5.22 -6.35 1.22
C LEU A 49 5.71 -7.79 0.98
N ASP A 50 7.03 -7.93 0.92
CA ASP A 50 7.71 -9.22 0.91
C ASP A 50 7.50 -10.00 2.22
N GLU A 51 7.93 -11.26 2.23
CA GLU A 51 7.83 -12.15 3.38
C GLU A 51 8.56 -11.61 4.62
N THR A 52 9.59 -10.76 4.43
CA THR A 52 10.31 -10.13 5.54
C THR A 52 9.60 -8.90 6.10
N ARG A 53 8.53 -8.42 5.44
CA ARG A 53 7.82 -7.17 5.71
C ARG A 53 8.72 -5.94 5.69
N LYS A 54 9.79 -5.96 4.91
CA LYS A 54 10.78 -4.87 4.81
C LYS A 54 10.84 -4.25 3.43
N ARG A 55 10.34 -4.93 2.39
CA ARG A 55 10.42 -4.47 1.00
C ARG A 55 9.04 -4.52 0.36
N GLY A 56 8.74 -3.55 -0.49
CA GLY A 56 7.45 -3.42 -1.13
C GLY A 56 6.89 -2.00 -0.95
N ILE A 57 5.57 -1.90 -0.93
CA ILE A 57 4.84 -0.66 -0.75
C ILE A 57 3.99 -0.78 0.50
N ALA A 58 4.10 0.18 1.42
CA ALA A 58 3.15 0.32 2.52
C ALA A 58 2.87 1.81 2.73
N VAL A 59 1.61 2.22 2.54
CA VAL A 59 1.20 3.61 2.67
C VAL A 59 0.06 3.76 3.67
N ALA A 60 0.22 4.71 4.59
CA ALA A 60 -0.87 5.15 5.45
C ALA A 60 -1.54 6.40 4.88
N VAL A 61 -2.87 6.46 4.99
CA VAL A 61 -3.66 7.65 4.69
C VAL A 61 -4.29 8.13 5.98
N TYR A 62 -4.15 9.42 6.30
CA TYR A 62 -4.90 10.03 7.37
C TYR A 62 -6.16 10.68 6.81
N PRO A 63 -7.36 10.11 7.01
CA PRO A 63 -8.56 10.55 6.32
C PRO A 63 -9.00 11.97 6.69
N ALA A 64 -8.67 12.47 7.89
CA ALA A 64 -8.99 13.84 8.30
C ALA A 64 -8.23 14.92 7.50
N THR A 65 -6.98 14.66 7.14
CA THR A 65 -6.10 15.66 6.51
C THR A 65 -5.75 15.32 5.06
N GLY A 66 -6.00 14.09 4.63
CA GLY A 66 -5.53 13.56 3.35
C GLY A 66 -4.05 13.21 3.32
N GLU A 67 -3.33 13.37 4.44
CA GLU A 67 -1.91 13.04 4.54
C GLU A 67 -1.65 11.60 4.11
N VAL A 68 -0.73 11.40 3.17
CA VAL A 68 -0.28 10.09 2.73
C VAL A 68 1.16 9.89 3.16
N CYS A 69 1.42 8.83 3.93
CA CYS A 69 2.74 8.53 4.49
C CYS A 69 3.30 7.23 3.93
N ASP A 70 4.59 7.21 3.62
CA ASP A 70 5.34 5.98 3.37
C ASP A 70 5.78 5.34 4.68
N LEU A 71 5.35 4.10 4.90
CA LEU A 71 5.64 3.31 6.11
C LEU A 71 6.83 2.36 5.97
N SER A 72 7.28 2.01 4.75
CA SER A 72 8.32 0.99 4.57
C SER A 72 9.71 1.56 4.30
N ASN A 73 9.83 2.81 3.84
CA ASN A 73 11.14 3.40 3.51
C ASN A 73 11.55 4.56 4.44
N GLY A 74 10.86 4.73 5.57
CA GLY A 74 11.13 5.84 6.50
C GLY A 74 10.86 7.23 5.92
N GLY A 75 10.09 7.31 4.83
CA GLY A 75 9.89 8.53 4.04
C GLY A 75 9.01 9.58 4.71
N GLY A 76 8.21 9.22 5.72
CA GLY A 76 7.26 10.16 6.31
C GLY A 76 6.17 10.53 5.31
N VAL A 77 5.76 11.80 5.28
CA VAL A 77 4.69 12.28 4.38
C VAL A 77 5.19 12.37 2.93
N ILE A 78 4.55 11.65 2.03
CA ILE A 78 4.83 11.63 0.58
C ILE A 78 3.84 12.46 -0.24
N GLY A 79 2.76 12.93 0.37
CA GLY A 79 1.80 13.84 -0.26
C GLY A 79 0.51 14.00 0.54
N TYR A 80 -0.45 14.69 -0.07
CA TYR A 80 -1.79 14.90 0.49
C TYR A 80 -2.83 14.69 -0.61
N LEU A 81 -3.90 13.97 -0.30
CA LEU A 81 -5.08 13.84 -1.17
C LEU A 81 -5.77 15.20 -1.31
N ALA A 82 -6.12 15.58 -2.53
CA ALA A 82 -6.83 16.83 -2.79
C ALA A 82 -8.25 16.84 -2.20
N LYS A 83 -8.87 15.67 -2.06
CA LYS A 83 -10.26 15.49 -1.58
C LYS A 83 -10.33 15.10 -0.10
N ALA A 84 -9.63 15.82 0.77
CA ALA A 84 -9.73 15.65 2.21
C ALA A 84 -10.68 16.69 2.86
N PRO A 85 -11.36 16.35 3.99
CA PRO A 85 -11.36 15.04 4.64
C PRO A 85 -12.13 13.99 3.84
N LEU A 86 -11.73 12.72 3.96
CA LEU A 86 -12.45 11.61 3.36
C LEU A 86 -13.78 11.37 4.10
N THR A 87 -14.79 10.91 3.38
CA THR A 87 -16.10 10.59 3.98
C THR A 87 -16.07 9.17 4.56
N PRO A 88 -16.41 8.98 5.85
CA PRO A 88 -16.47 7.64 6.44
C PRO A 88 -17.45 6.72 5.70
N GLY A 89 -17.07 5.45 5.56
CA GLY A 89 -17.86 4.43 4.86
C GLY A 89 -17.93 4.60 3.34
N VAL A 90 -17.27 5.61 2.76
CA VAL A 90 -17.16 5.76 1.31
C VAL A 90 -15.88 5.07 0.83
N PRO A 91 -15.97 4.18 -0.18
CA PRO A 91 -14.82 3.50 -0.75
C PRO A 91 -13.77 4.48 -1.29
N VAL A 92 -12.51 4.21 -0.96
CA VAL A 92 -11.33 4.95 -1.39
C VAL A 92 -10.49 4.02 -2.27
N PRO A 93 -10.49 4.19 -3.60
CA PRO A 93 -9.76 3.30 -4.48
C PRO A 93 -8.25 3.42 -4.29
N CYS A 94 -7.58 2.28 -4.12
CA CYS A 94 -6.14 2.16 -4.01
C CYS A 94 -5.61 1.21 -5.10
N ASP A 95 -4.58 1.64 -5.83
CA ASP A 95 -3.88 0.85 -6.84
C ASP A 95 -2.38 0.94 -6.57
N LEU A 96 -1.83 -0.17 -6.08
CA LEU A 96 -0.41 -0.36 -5.82
C LEU A 96 0.15 -1.29 -6.90
N THR A 97 1.07 -0.77 -7.71
CA THR A 97 1.69 -1.54 -8.78
C THR A 97 3.21 -1.56 -8.61
N LEU A 98 3.82 -2.74 -8.74
CA LEU A 98 5.26 -2.93 -8.74
C LEU A 98 5.71 -3.52 -10.08
N TYR A 99 6.57 -2.80 -10.79
CA TYR A 99 7.19 -3.24 -12.02
C TYR A 99 8.59 -3.77 -11.74
N ARG A 100 8.80 -5.06 -11.98
CA ARG A 100 10.11 -5.70 -11.84
C ARG A 100 10.90 -5.58 -13.14
N PHE A 101 12.14 -5.11 -13.02
CA PHE A 101 13.16 -5.08 -14.06
C PHE A 101 14.46 -5.68 -13.50
N GLY A 102 14.70 -6.95 -13.81
CA GLY A 102 15.78 -7.73 -13.21
C GLY A 102 15.62 -7.85 -11.70
N GLN A 103 16.49 -7.17 -10.95
CA GLN A 103 16.44 -7.12 -9.49
C GLN A 103 15.70 -5.89 -8.95
N ASN A 104 15.35 -4.92 -9.80
CA ASN A 104 14.76 -3.66 -9.36
C ASN A 104 13.25 -3.70 -9.46
N PHE A 105 12.57 -3.10 -8.49
CA PHE A 105 11.13 -2.87 -8.47
C PHE A 105 10.86 -1.38 -8.50
N VAL A 106 10.18 -0.92 -9.55
CA VAL A 106 9.67 0.44 -9.67
C VAL A 106 8.23 0.46 -9.18
N CYS A 107 7.95 1.36 -8.24
CA CYS A 107 6.67 1.42 -7.54
C CYS A 107 5.77 2.51 -8.15
N SER A 108 4.47 2.21 -8.26
CA SER A 108 3.43 3.17 -8.61
C SER A 108 2.33 3.08 -7.57
N VAL A 109 2.11 4.18 -6.86
CA VAL A 109 1.06 4.30 -5.84
C VAL A 109 0.00 5.26 -6.35
N ARG A 110 -1.24 4.79 -6.44
CA ARG A 110 -2.40 5.62 -6.73
C ARG A 110 -3.47 5.47 -5.68
N ILE A 111 -3.95 6.59 -5.15
CA ILE A 111 -5.04 6.64 -4.17
C ILE A 111 -6.06 7.67 -4.67
N GLN A 112 -7.32 7.27 -4.83
CA GLN A 112 -8.36 8.04 -5.51
C GLN A 112 -7.97 8.53 -6.91
N GLY A 113 -7.10 7.80 -7.61
CA GLY A 113 -6.56 8.19 -8.92
C GLY A 113 -5.43 9.23 -8.86
N GLU A 114 -5.12 9.79 -7.69
CA GLU A 114 -3.97 10.67 -7.48
C GLU A 114 -2.69 9.84 -7.36
N ILE A 115 -1.60 10.29 -7.99
CA ILE A 115 -0.31 9.58 -8.03
C ILE A 115 0.60 10.09 -6.92
N PHE A 116 1.19 9.17 -6.15
CA PHE A 116 2.18 9.46 -5.13
C PHE A 116 3.54 8.89 -5.53
N LEU A 117 4.58 9.72 -5.42
CA LEU A 117 5.95 9.29 -5.69
C LEU A 117 6.40 8.33 -4.60
N TYR A 118 6.90 7.17 -5.01
CA TYR A 118 7.32 6.11 -4.11
C TYR A 118 8.68 5.55 -4.55
N PRO A 119 9.63 5.34 -3.63
CA PRO A 119 10.97 4.91 -4.01
C PRO A 119 10.96 3.51 -4.62
N ALA A 120 11.87 3.32 -5.58
CA ALA A 120 12.20 1.99 -6.09
C ALA A 120 13.05 1.22 -5.06
N PHE A 121 12.99 -0.11 -5.11
CA PHE A 121 13.82 -0.97 -4.26
C PHE A 121 14.37 -2.16 -5.04
N SER A 122 15.43 -2.79 -4.53
CA SER A 122 16.04 -3.96 -5.16
C SER A 122 15.79 -5.24 -4.34
N MET A 123 15.55 -6.34 -5.05
CA MET A 123 15.33 -7.67 -4.49
C MET A 123 15.90 -8.73 -5.44
N ALA A 124 16.94 -9.42 -4.97
CA ALA A 124 17.74 -10.33 -5.78
C ALA A 124 17.10 -11.71 -5.99
N SER A 125 16.23 -12.14 -5.07
CA SER A 125 15.61 -13.46 -5.10
C SER A 125 14.16 -13.41 -5.58
N SER A 126 13.64 -14.56 -5.99
CA SER A 126 12.19 -14.78 -6.06
C SER A 126 11.56 -14.51 -4.69
N THR A 127 10.35 -13.94 -4.68
CA THR A 127 9.60 -13.70 -3.44
C THR A 127 8.11 -13.84 -3.66
N ARG A 128 7.37 -14.03 -2.56
CA ARG A 128 5.93 -13.80 -2.51
C ARG A 128 5.67 -12.44 -1.87
N LEU A 129 4.71 -11.72 -2.42
CA LEU A 129 4.26 -10.47 -1.86
C LEU A 129 2.91 -10.70 -1.20
N THR A 130 2.75 -10.22 0.04
CA THR A 130 1.51 -10.29 0.81
C THR A 130 0.82 -8.94 0.74
N ALA A 131 -0.39 -8.92 0.18
CA ALA A 131 -1.25 -7.76 0.15
C ALA A 131 -2.05 -7.67 1.45
N PHE A 132 -2.18 -6.46 1.99
CA PHE A 132 -2.90 -6.20 3.23
C PHE A 132 -3.52 -4.82 3.26
N VAL A 133 -4.52 -4.69 4.11
CA VAL A 133 -5.09 -3.41 4.54
C VAL A 133 -5.06 -3.36 6.06
N GLY A 134 -5.36 -2.21 6.63
CA GLY A 134 -5.48 -2.11 8.07
C GLY A 134 -5.84 -0.71 8.52
N GLN A 135 -5.85 -0.54 9.82
CA GLN A 135 -6.09 0.75 10.45
C GLN A 135 -5.29 0.85 11.75
N GLU A 136 -5.08 2.06 12.21
CA GLU A 136 -4.42 2.34 13.48
C GLU A 136 -5.12 1.61 14.64
N ASP A 137 -4.32 0.80 15.34
CA ASP A 137 -4.80 -0.12 16.37
C ASP A 137 -5.36 0.64 17.57
N SER A 138 -6.55 0.22 18.03
CA SER A 138 -7.00 0.61 19.37
C SER A 138 -8.01 -0.41 19.90
N PRO A 139 -8.12 -0.52 21.24
CA PRO A 139 -9.03 -1.47 21.85
C PRO A 139 -10.50 -1.23 21.46
N GLY A 140 -11.19 -2.31 21.07
CA GLY A 140 -12.65 -2.33 20.83
C GLY A 140 -13.11 -1.92 19.44
N VAL A 141 -12.29 -2.13 18.41
CA VAL A 141 -12.46 -1.46 17.12
C VAL A 141 -12.90 -2.44 16.01
N GLU A 142 -13.91 -2.02 15.25
CA GLU A 142 -14.36 -2.69 14.02
C GLU A 142 -13.25 -2.71 12.98
N LYS A 143 -13.02 -3.84 12.33
CA LYS A 143 -12.04 -3.98 11.23
C LYS A 143 -12.31 -2.93 10.15
N ILE A 144 -11.26 -2.57 9.40
CA ILE A 144 -11.39 -1.70 8.22
C ILE A 144 -12.32 -2.37 7.20
N GLY A 145 -13.26 -1.62 6.62
CA GLY A 145 -14.04 -2.11 5.49
C GLY A 145 -13.19 -2.10 4.22
N TRP A 146 -13.37 -3.08 3.35
CA TRP A 146 -12.69 -3.11 2.05
C TRP A 146 -13.52 -3.85 1.01
N SER A 147 -13.33 -3.50 -0.26
CA SER A 147 -14.05 -4.08 -1.40
C SER A 147 -13.20 -4.09 -2.67
N HIS A 148 -13.70 -4.69 -3.75
CA HIS A 148 -13.07 -4.75 -5.08
C HIS A 148 -11.60 -5.23 -5.12
N LEU A 149 -11.25 -6.19 -4.25
CA LEU A 149 -9.91 -6.77 -4.20
C LEU A 149 -9.53 -7.44 -5.53
N ARG A 150 -8.34 -7.08 -6.03
CA ARG A 150 -7.67 -7.73 -7.15
C ARG A 150 -6.17 -7.80 -6.87
N LEU A 151 -5.59 -8.98 -7.00
CA LEU A 151 -4.15 -9.22 -6.82
C LEU A 151 -3.63 -10.08 -7.97
N ASP A 152 -2.87 -9.46 -8.87
CA ASP A 152 -2.38 -10.09 -10.08
C ASP A 152 -0.86 -10.05 -10.19
N VAL A 153 -0.31 -11.06 -10.86
CA VAL A 153 1.07 -11.07 -11.37
C VAL A 153 1.02 -11.35 -12.86
N THR A 154 1.53 -10.42 -13.66
CA THR A 154 1.57 -10.54 -15.12
C THR A 154 3.00 -10.48 -15.62
N SER A 155 3.32 -11.25 -16.65
CA SER A 155 4.63 -11.14 -17.32
C SER A 155 4.60 -9.93 -18.25
N GLN A 156 5.64 -9.10 -18.16
CA GLN A 156 5.79 -7.97 -19.07
C GLN A 156 6.61 -8.40 -20.30
N PRO A 157 6.18 -8.07 -21.52
CA PRO A 157 7.00 -8.30 -22.70
C PRO A 157 8.31 -7.50 -22.56
N VAL A 158 9.42 -8.11 -22.93
CA VAL A 158 10.70 -7.40 -23.03
C VAL A 158 10.55 -6.37 -24.15
N ALA A 159 10.72 -5.09 -23.84
CA ALA A 159 10.81 -4.07 -24.88
C ALA A 159 11.98 -4.44 -25.80
N ALA A 160 11.66 -4.69 -27.07
CA ALA A 160 12.62 -5.08 -28.12
C ALA A 160 13.52 -3.91 -28.53
#